data_AF-A0A914NVV3-F1
#
_entry.id   AF-A0A914NVV3-F1
#
_cell.length_a   1.000
_cell.length_b   1.000
_cell.length_c   1.000
_cell.angle_alpha   90.00
_cell.angle_beta   90.00
_cell.angle_gamma   90.00
#
_symmetry.space_group_name_H-M   'P 1'
#
loop_
_entity.id
_entity.type
_entity.pdbx_description
1 polymer ?
#
loop_
_entity_poly.entity_id
_entity_poly.type
_entity_poly.pdbx_seq_one_letter_code
_entity_poly.pdbx_strand_id
1 'polypeptide(L)'
;MPKYKILNYVKSCKISLFCSNGFSSSSNQTLTRSIRSESKAVVVGGGIVGLSTLYHLAKKGWSDVLLLERKELTSGSTWHAAGLLPIFNINYTIGQLHKYSVEMYQRLEKETGVDIGFRQCTNLRVACTNDRWDEYMYYRYCRHN
;
A
#
# COMPACT_ATOMS: atom_id res chain seq x y z
N MET A 1 -0.44 -13.89 -4.24
CA MET A 1 0.70 -12.97 -4.03
C MET A 1 1.71 -13.60 -3.08
N PRO A 2 3.02 -13.65 -3.40
CA PRO A 2 4.03 -14.04 -2.43
C PRO A 2 4.20 -12.93 -1.39
N LYS A 3 3.46 -13.01 -0.28
CA LYS A 3 3.25 -11.98 0.76
C LYS A 3 4.53 -11.44 1.43
N TYR A 4 5.69 -12.05 1.20
CA TYR A 4 6.89 -11.89 2.03
C TYR A 4 8.09 -11.24 1.32
N LYS A 5 8.03 -11.00 0.00
CA LYS A 5 9.20 -10.49 -0.75
C LYS A 5 9.39 -8.97 -0.66
N ILE A 6 8.30 -8.18 -0.59
CA ILE A 6 8.38 -6.72 -0.38
C ILE A 6 9.06 -6.40 0.97
N LEU A 7 8.87 -7.25 1.99
CA LEU A 7 9.54 -7.12 3.28
C LEU A 7 11.06 -7.32 3.21
N ASN A 8 11.58 -8.10 2.27
CA ASN A 8 13.03 -8.30 2.16
C ASN A 8 13.75 -7.04 1.64
N TYR A 9 13.08 -6.20 0.83
CA TYR A 9 13.59 -4.88 0.46
C TYR A 9 13.63 -3.93 1.66
N VAL A 10 12.62 -4.02 2.52
CA VAL A 10 12.45 -3.18 3.72
C VAL A 10 13.34 -3.65 4.90
N LYS A 11 13.80 -4.91 4.92
CA LYS A 11 14.69 -5.48 5.94
C LYS A 11 16.10 -4.86 6.01
N SER A 12 16.50 -4.06 5.02
CA SER A 12 17.73 -3.26 5.07
C SER A 12 17.66 -2.16 6.14
N CYS A 13 16.46 -1.59 6.34
CA CYS A 13 16.17 -0.78 7.52
C CYS A 13 15.83 -1.74 8.67
N LYS A 14 16.35 -1.50 9.88
CA LYS A 14 16.10 -2.33 11.08
C LYS A 14 14.62 -2.24 11.45
N ILE A 15 13.75 -2.91 10.71
CA ILE A 15 12.30 -2.89 10.88
C ILE A 15 11.92 -4.21 11.55
N SER A 16 11.54 -4.08 12.81
CA SER A 16 10.97 -5.17 13.60
C SER A 16 9.50 -5.30 13.22
N LEU A 17 9.11 -6.48 12.74
CA LEU A 17 7.71 -6.84 12.52
C LEU A 17 7.26 -7.68 13.71
N PHE A 18 6.19 -7.24 14.39
CA PHE A 18 5.55 -8.04 15.44
C PHE A 18 4.16 -8.48 14.96
N CYS A 19 3.93 -9.80 14.95
CA CYS A 19 2.70 -10.45 14.53
C CYS A 19 2.24 -11.35 15.68
N SER A 20 1.04 -11.14 16.23
CA SER A 20 0.66 -11.77 17.49
C SER A 20 0.17 -13.22 17.41
N ASN A 21 0.03 -13.83 16.21
CA ASN A 21 -0.39 -15.23 16.08
C ASN A 21 0.37 -15.97 14.96
N GLY A 22 0.99 -17.11 15.31
CA GLY A 22 2.06 -17.77 14.56
C GLY A 22 1.65 -18.61 13.35
N PHE A 23 2.68 -18.99 12.57
CA PHE A 23 2.61 -20.09 11.61
C PHE A 23 3.83 -21.00 11.79
N SER A 24 3.56 -22.23 12.21
CA SER A 24 4.49 -23.34 12.33
C SER A 24 4.55 -24.12 11.01
N SER A 25 5.67 -24.04 10.30
CA SER A 25 6.12 -25.09 9.37
C SER A 25 7.65 -25.14 9.35
N SER A 26 8.18 -26.15 10.06
CA SER A 26 9.53 -26.73 10.00
C SER A 26 10.73 -25.75 9.99
N SER A 27 10.99 -25.13 11.13
CA SER A 27 12.33 -24.95 11.73
C SER A 27 12.13 -24.14 13.02
N ASN A 28 12.51 -24.73 14.15
CA ASN A 28 12.33 -24.15 15.48
C ASN A 28 13.09 -22.82 15.63
N GLN A 29 12.44 -21.70 15.34
CA GLN A 29 12.82 -20.39 15.86
C GLN A 29 11.55 -19.66 16.29
N THR A 30 11.19 -19.84 17.57
CA THR A 30 10.30 -18.91 18.27
C THR A 30 11.01 -17.56 18.34
N LEU A 31 10.93 -16.77 17.26
CA LEU A 31 11.42 -15.40 17.22
C LEU A 31 10.41 -14.50 17.95
N THR A 32 10.30 -14.64 19.28
CA THR A 32 9.99 -13.49 20.12
C THR A 32 11.19 -12.55 20.04
N ARG A 33 11.35 -11.87 18.90
CA ARG A 33 12.31 -10.78 18.74
C ARG A 33 11.94 -9.75 19.80
N SER A 34 12.84 -9.54 20.75
CA SER A 34 12.81 -8.45 21.72
C SER A 34 12.22 -7.20 21.07
N ILE A 35 11.01 -6.81 21.50
CA ILE A 35 10.40 -5.56 21.08
C ILE A 35 11.32 -4.49 21.67
N ARG A 36 11.89 -3.64 20.82
CA ARG A 36 12.67 -2.51 21.31
C ARG A 36 11.80 -1.66 22.22
N SER A 37 12.30 -1.35 23.41
CA SER A 37 11.62 -0.49 24.39
C SER A 37 11.40 0.92 23.85
N GLU A 38 12.28 1.36 22.94
CA GLU A 38 12.22 2.68 22.31
C GLU A 38 12.23 2.53 20.79
N SER A 39 11.40 3.34 20.13
CA SER A 39 11.41 3.49 18.67
C SER A 39 10.99 4.91 18.30
N LYS A 40 11.56 5.45 17.21
CA LYS A 40 11.21 6.80 16.75
C LYS A 40 9.78 6.91 16.22
N ALA A 41 9.27 5.84 15.61
CA ALA A 41 7.90 5.77 15.15
C ALA A 41 7.37 4.33 15.19
N VAL A 42 6.10 4.19 15.56
CA VAL A 42 5.38 2.92 15.56
C VAL A 42 4.19 3.03 14.60
N VAL A 43 4.14 2.15 13.61
CA VAL A 43 3.01 1.97 12.71
C VAL A 43 2.18 0.80 13.24
N VAL A 44 0.90 1.05 13.49
CA VAL A 44 -0.04 0.03 13.95
C VAL A 44 -0.97 -0.32 12.79
N GLY A 45 -0.92 -1.59 12.36
CA GLY A 45 -1.70 -2.13 11.24
C GLY A 45 -0.85 -2.48 10.03
N GLY A 46 -0.75 -3.78 9.74
CA GLY A 46 -0.07 -4.40 8.59
C GLY A 46 -0.94 -4.50 7.33
N GLY A 47 -1.88 -3.59 7.14
CA GLY A 47 -2.61 -3.41 5.88
C GLY A 47 -1.78 -2.63 4.84
N ILE A 48 -2.32 -2.45 3.63
CA ILE A 48 -1.60 -1.72 2.56
C ILE A 48 -1.23 -0.29 2.95
N VAL A 49 -2.09 0.39 3.72
CA VAL A 49 -1.83 1.77 4.18
C VAL A 49 -0.66 1.79 5.16
N GLY A 50 -0.64 0.92 6.18
CA GLY A 50 0.46 0.88 7.14
C GLY A 50 1.79 0.43 6.52
N LEU A 51 1.75 -0.55 5.59
CA LEU A 51 2.93 -0.93 4.82
C LEU A 51 3.41 0.19 3.90
N SER A 52 2.49 0.94 3.28
CA SER A 52 2.83 2.12 2.49
C SER A 52 3.50 3.20 3.35
N THR A 53 2.95 3.51 4.53
CA THR A 53 3.56 4.47 5.46
C THR A 53 4.95 4.03 5.87
N LEU A 54 5.14 2.77 6.24
CA LEU A 54 6.44 2.21 6.60
C LEU A 54 7.45 2.30 5.45
N TYR A 55 7.04 1.95 4.23
CA TYR A 55 7.86 2.06 3.03
C TYR A 55 8.31 3.50 2.76
N HIS A 56 7.41 4.48 2.89
CA HIS A 56 7.75 5.88 2.69
C HIS A 56 8.66 6.43 3.79
N LEU A 57 8.49 6.00 5.04
CA LEU A 57 9.39 6.34 6.13
C LEU A 57 10.79 5.79 5.88
N ALA A 58 10.90 4.52 5.49
CA ALA A 58 12.17 3.89 5.15
C ALA A 58 12.85 4.60 3.96
N LYS A 59 12.10 4.95 2.90
CA LYS A 59 12.61 5.69 1.74
C LYS A 59 13.12 7.10 2.10
N LYS A 60 12.57 7.71 3.15
CA LYS A 60 13.05 8.98 3.72
C LYS A 60 14.24 8.82 4.68
N GLY A 61 14.81 7.62 4.81
CA GLY A 61 15.98 7.35 5.65
C GLY A 61 15.69 7.05 7.12
N TRP A 62 14.43 6.80 7.49
CA TRP A 62 14.08 6.41 8.85
C TRP A 62 14.44 4.94 9.09
N SER A 63 15.39 4.69 9.98
CA SER A 63 15.92 3.35 10.26
C SER A 63 15.33 2.69 11.52
N ASP A 64 14.61 3.45 12.35
CA ASP A 64 14.08 3.01 13.64
C ASP A 64 12.55 3.12 13.71
N VAL A 65 11.90 2.32 12.86
CA VAL A 65 10.43 2.26 12.75
C VAL A 65 9.95 0.84 13.06
N LEU A 66 8.92 0.73 13.90
CA LEU A 66 8.29 -0.53 14.30
C LEU A 66 6.96 -0.70 13.58
N LEU A 67 6.67 -1.87 13.03
CA LEU A 67 5.34 -2.22 12.51
C LEU A 67 4.72 -3.29 13.42
N LEU A 68 3.55 -2.98 13.97
CA LEU A 68 2.76 -3.87 14.83
C LEU A 68 1.51 -4.31 14.07
N GLU A 69 1.33 -5.62 13.93
CA GLU A 69 0.11 -6.21 13.36
C GLU A 69 -0.43 -7.29 14.28
N ARG A 70 -1.76 -7.33 14.45
CA ARG A 70 -2.43 -8.30 15.32
C ARG A 70 -2.40 -9.69 14.68
N LYS A 71 -2.78 -9.83 13.42
CA LYS A 71 -2.84 -11.13 12.74
C LYS A 71 -1.73 -11.22 11.68
N GLU A 72 -2.00 -11.84 10.55
CA GLU A 72 -1.09 -11.85 9.41
C GLU A 72 -1.11 -10.50 8.68
N LEU A 73 -0.01 -10.16 8.04
CA LEU A 73 0.04 -9.06 7.08
C LEU A 73 -1.07 -9.19 6.04
N THR A 74 -1.66 -8.06 5.66
CA THR A 74 -2.77 -7.96 4.68
C THR A 74 -4.08 -8.67 5.07
N SER A 75 -4.21 -9.23 6.28
CA SER A 75 -5.38 -9.99 6.73
C SER A 75 -6.70 -9.20 6.87
N GLY A 76 -6.65 -7.87 6.73
CA GLY A 76 -7.82 -7.00 6.74
C GLY A 76 -8.51 -6.87 5.37
N SER A 77 -9.05 -5.68 5.10
CA SER A 77 -9.72 -5.34 3.84
C SER A 77 -8.82 -5.45 2.60
N THR A 78 -7.51 -5.33 2.78
CA THR A 78 -6.53 -5.41 1.69
C THR A 78 -6.55 -6.74 0.95
N TRP A 79 -6.74 -7.88 1.63
CA TRP A 79 -6.78 -9.18 0.98
C TRP A 79 -7.96 -9.33 0.01
N HIS A 80 -9.11 -8.76 0.36
CA HIS A 80 -10.35 -8.88 -0.41
C HIS A 80 -10.54 -7.74 -1.42
N ALA A 81 -9.57 -6.84 -1.54
CA ALA A 81 -9.68 -5.71 -2.46
C ALA A 81 -9.58 -6.19 -3.91
N ALA A 82 -10.49 -5.70 -4.78
CA ALA A 82 -10.49 -6.01 -6.21
C ALA A 82 -9.26 -5.45 -6.96
N GLY A 83 -8.48 -4.57 -6.33
CA GLY A 83 -7.23 -4.05 -6.90
C GLY A 83 -7.38 -2.97 -7.98
N LEU A 84 -8.57 -2.37 -8.12
CA LEU A 84 -8.80 -1.30 -9.09
C LEU A 84 -8.19 0.02 -8.63
N LEU A 85 -7.44 0.68 -9.52
CA LEU A 85 -6.82 1.99 -9.28
C LEU A 85 -7.46 3.05 -10.20
N PRO A 86 -8.59 3.67 -9.81
CA PRO A 86 -9.25 4.69 -10.63
C PRO A 86 -8.46 6.01 -10.62
N ILE A 87 -8.31 6.65 -11.78
CA ILE A 87 -7.66 7.99 -11.90
C ILE A 87 -8.72 9.11 -12.06
N PHE A 88 -9.99 8.79 -11.80
CA PHE A 88 -11.08 9.76 -11.87
C PHE A 88 -11.39 10.28 -10.46
N ASN A 89 -11.27 11.60 -10.27
CA ASN A 89 -11.72 12.29 -9.06
C ASN A 89 -12.11 13.72 -9.41
N ILE A 90 -13.07 14.25 -8.64
CA ILE A 90 -13.56 15.63 -8.77
C ILE A 90 -12.51 16.62 -8.25
N ASN A 91 -11.90 16.27 -7.12
CA ASN A 91 -10.95 17.13 -6.44
C ASN A 91 -9.55 16.95 -7.04
N TYR A 92 -8.93 18.07 -7.43
CA TYR A 92 -7.58 18.12 -7.96
C TYR A 92 -6.55 17.44 -7.04
N THR A 93 -6.58 17.72 -5.73
CA THR A 93 -5.62 17.18 -4.76
C THR A 93 -5.71 15.66 -4.67
N ILE A 94 -6.93 15.12 -4.67
CA ILE A 94 -7.15 13.67 -4.65
C ILE A 94 -6.72 13.06 -6.00
N GLY A 95 -6.98 13.75 -7.11
CA GLY A 95 -6.48 13.36 -8.43
C GLY A 95 -4.96 13.22 -8.48
N GLN A 96 -4.22 14.16 -7.91
CA GLN A 96 -2.75 14.09 -7.82
C GLN A 96 -2.28 12.93 -6.95
N LEU A 97 -2.97 12.65 -5.83
CA LEU A 97 -2.65 11.49 -4.98
C LEU A 97 -2.85 10.16 -5.72
N HIS A 98 -3.93 10.05 -6.51
CA HIS A 98 -4.18 8.87 -7.33
C HIS A 98 -3.14 8.71 -8.44
N LYS A 99 -2.76 9.81 -9.11
CA LYS A 99 -1.70 9.84 -10.11
C LYS A 99 -0.38 9.35 -9.51
N TYR A 100 0.02 9.89 -8.36
CA TYR A 100 1.20 9.46 -7.63
C TYR A 100 1.15 7.96 -7.29
N SER A 101 0.01 7.47 -6.83
CA SER A 101 -0.16 6.07 -6.46
C SER A 101 0.07 5.15 -7.67
N VAL A 102 -0.48 5.48 -8.84
CA VAL A 102 -0.27 4.72 -10.08
C VAL A 102 1.19 4.73 -10.52
N GLU A 103 1.84 5.90 -10.51
CA GLU A 103 3.26 6.03 -10.84
C GLU A 103 4.16 5.27 -9.86
N MET A 104 3.77 5.21 -8.58
CA MET A 104 4.46 4.40 -7.57
C MET A 104 4.35 2.91 -7.89
N TYR A 105 3.17 2.39 -8.21
CA TYR A 105 3.01 0.97 -8.57
C TYR A 105 3.86 0.58 -9.78
N GLN A 106 3.96 1.43 -10.81
CA GLN A 106 4.84 1.19 -11.97
C GLN A 106 6.33 1.13 -11.62
N ARG A 107 6.77 1.89 -10.60
CA ARG A 107 8.17 1.88 -10.14
C ARG A 107 8.46 0.74 -9.17
N LEU A 108 7.49 0.32 -8.38
CA LEU A 108 7.65 -0.70 -7.34
C LEU A 108 8.20 -2.03 -7.88
N GLU A 109 7.74 -2.46 -9.05
CA GLU A 109 8.26 -3.68 -9.69
C GLU A 109 9.76 -3.57 -9.99
N LYS A 110 10.20 -2.41 -10.51
CA LYS A 110 11.61 -2.14 -10.80
C LYS A 110 12.46 -2.01 -9.54
N GLU A 111 11.93 -1.36 -8.50
CA GLU A 111 12.66 -1.14 -7.25
C GLU A 111 12.81 -2.42 -6.43
N THR A 112 11.77 -3.27 -6.39
CA THR A 112 11.75 -4.46 -5.53
C THR A 112 12.17 -5.74 -6.27
N GLY A 113 12.15 -5.74 -7.60
CA GLY A 113 12.37 -6.94 -8.43
C GLY A 113 11.28 -8.01 -8.25
N VAL A 114 10.13 -7.62 -7.70
CA VAL A 114 8.98 -8.50 -7.47
C VAL A 114 7.88 -8.11 -8.42
N ASP A 115 7.41 -9.07 -9.21
CA ASP A 115 6.18 -8.91 -9.99
C ASP A 115 4.99 -8.73 -9.03
N ILE A 116 4.37 -7.55 -9.12
CA ILE A 116 3.21 -7.14 -8.33
C ILE A 116 1.88 -7.43 -9.05
N GLY A 117 1.92 -7.92 -10.29
CA GLY A 117 0.74 -8.19 -11.11
C GLY A 117 0.01 -6.92 -11.57
N PHE A 118 0.71 -5.79 -11.65
CA PHE A 118 0.12 -4.53 -12.09
C PHE A 118 -0.19 -4.57 -13.59
N ARG A 119 -1.47 -4.38 -13.95
CA ARG A 119 -1.91 -4.30 -15.33
C ARG A 119 -2.54 -2.94 -15.57
N GLN A 120 -1.97 -2.17 -16.50
CA GLN A 120 -2.54 -0.90 -16.90
C GLN A 120 -3.74 -1.15 -17.83
N CYS A 121 -4.94 -1.06 -17.27
CA CYS A 121 -6.19 -1.17 -18.00
C CYS A 121 -6.87 0.20 -18.11
N THR A 122 -7.63 0.39 -19.19
CA THR A 122 -8.51 1.56 -19.31
C THR A 122 -9.71 1.45 -18.36
N ASN A 123 -10.30 2.58 -17.98
CA ASN A 123 -11.53 2.64 -17.20
C ASN A 123 -12.59 3.38 -18.02
N LEU A 124 -13.76 2.75 -18.21
CA LEU A 124 -14.89 3.34 -18.92
C LEU A 124 -16.02 3.59 -17.92
N ARG A 125 -16.54 4.83 -17.89
CA ARG A 125 -17.75 5.18 -17.16
C ARG A 125 -18.84 5.54 -18.16
N VAL A 126 -19.99 4.89 -18.04
CA VAL A 126 -21.15 5.12 -18.90
C VAL A 126 -22.11 6.06 -18.18
N ALA A 127 -22.74 6.98 -18.93
CA ALA A 127 -23.87 7.77 -18.47
C ALA A 127 -25.12 7.27 -19.18
N CYS A 128 -26.12 6.83 -18.40
CA CYS A 128 -27.40 6.37 -18.93
C CYS A 128 -28.54 7.39 -18.70
N THR A 129 -28.23 8.51 -18.04
CA THR A 129 -29.16 9.60 -17.72
C THR A 129 -28.49 10.94 -18.00
N ASN A 130 -29.30 11.97 -18.27
CA ASN A 130 -28.81 13.32 -18.54
C ASN A 130 -28.10 13.92 -17.32
N ASP A 131 -28.63 13.73 -16.11
CA ASP A 131 -27.98 14.20 -14.87
C ASP A 131 -26.56 13.63 -14.71
N ARG A 132 -26.37 12.36 -15.12
CA ARG A 132 -25.07 11.70 -15.05
C ARG A 132 -24.09 12.22 -16.11
N TRP A 133 -24.61 12.65 -17.24
CA TRP A 133 -23.83 13.32 -18.29
C TRP A 133 -23.36 14.69 -17.84
N ASP A 134 -24.24 15.47 -17.19
CA ASP A 134 -23.92 16.78 -16.64
C ASP A 134 -22.80 16.69 -15.58
N GLU A 135 -22.85 15.66 -14.72
CA GLU A 135 -21.76 15.37 -13.78
C GLU A 135 -20.42 15.11 -14.49
N TYR A 136 -20.41 14.37 -15.60
CA TYR A 136 -19.18 14.12 -16.36
C TYR A 136 -18.66 15.36 -17.06
N MET A 137 -19.56 16.23 -17.55
CA MET A 137 -19.19 17.53 -18.08
C MET A 137 -18.56 18.41 -17.00
N TYR A 138 -19.14 18.44 -15.81
CA TYR A 138 -18.54 19.11 -14.66
C TYR A 138 -17.12 18.61 -14.36
N TYR A 139 -16.90 17.28 -14.37
CA TYR A 139 -15.56 16.71 -14.21
C TYR A 139 -14.57 17.11 -15.29
N ARG A 140 -15.02 17.31 -16.53
CA ARG A 140 -14.16 17.77 -17.62
C ARG A 140 -13.66 19.20 -17.36
N TYR A 141 -14.53 20.08 -16.86
CA TYR A 141 -14.19 21.47 -16.56
C TYR A 141 -13.21 21.59 -15.38
N CYS A 142 -13.43 20.86 -14.29
CA CYS A 142 -12.55 20.93 -13.11
C CYS A 142 -11.12 20.42 -13.33
N ARG A 143 -10.84 19.75 -14.45
CA ARG A 143 -9.51 19.16 -14.74
C ARG A 143 -8.56 20.10 -15.50
N HIS A 144 -9.06 21.23 -16.00
CA HIS A 144 -8.31 22.17 -16.86
C HIS A 144 -7.98 23.51 -16.19
N ASN A 145 -8.38 23.70 -14.92
CA ASN A 145 -7.93 24.79 -14.06
C ASN A 145 -6.87 24.29 -13.08
#